data_AF-A0A3C2DFJ1-F1
#
_entry.id   AF-A0A3C2DFJ1-F1
#
_cell.length_a   1.000
_cell.length_b   1.000
_cell.length_c   1.000
_cell.angle_alpha   90.00
_cell.angle_beta   90.00
_cell.angle_gamma   90.00
#
_symmetry.space_group_name_H-M   'P 1'
#
loop_
_entity.id
_entity.type
_entity.pdbx_description
1 polymer ?
#
loop_
_entity_poly.entity_id
_entity_poly.type
_entity_poly.pdbx_seq_one_letter_code
_entity_poly.pdbx_strand_id
1 'polypeptide(L)' 'MDAIELAAIALEDACAHLPNGGERRPGQEAMTRMVAESIADGNHLVVQAGTGTGKSLAYLVPAILSGRQTV' A
#
# COMPACT_ATOMS: atom_id res chain seq x y z
N MET A 1 -12.23 -11.73 2.82
CA MET A 1 -11.60 -10.40 2.80
C MET A 1 -11.16 -10.17 1.37
N ASP A 2 -11.52 -9.06 0.74
CA ASP A 2 -11.04 -8.76 -0.61
C ASP A 2 -9.56 -8.31 -0.59
N ALA A 3 -8.94 -8.20 -1.77
CA ALA A 3 -7.54 -7.85 -1.90
C ALA A 3 -7.22 -6.43 -1.36
N ILE A 4 -8.18 -5.52 -1.41
CA ILE A 4 -8.03 -4.13 -1.00
C ILE A 4 -7.93 -4.07 0.54
N GLU A 5 -8.82 -4.76 1.23
CA GLU A 5 -8.83 -4.79 2.69
C GLU A 5 -7.65 -5.59 3.24
N LEU A 6 -7.25 -6.68 2.57
CA LEU A 6 -6.03 -7.40 2.92
C LEU A 6 -4.79 -6.51 2.82
N ALA A 7 -4.69 -5.69 1.77
CA ALA A 7 -3.57 -4.77 1.59
C ALA A 7 -3.55 -3.66 2.66
N ALA A 8 -4.71 -3.12 3.04
CA ALA A 8 -4.81 -2.12 4.10
C ALA A 8 -4.38 -2.68 5.47
N ILE A 9 -4.84 -3.88 5.82
CA ILE A 9 -4.46 -4.55 7.07
C ILE A 9 -2.97 -4.92 7.07
N ALA A 10 -2.45 -5.44 5.96
CA ALA A 10 -1.03 -5.76 5.85
C ALA A 10 -0.14 -4.51 5.94
N LEU A 11 -0.59 -3.37 5.41
CA LEU A 11 0.12 -2.09 5.59
C LEU A 11 0.15 -1.69 7.06
N GLU A 12 -0.99 -1.77 7.74
CA GLU A 12 -1.09 -1.45 9.18
C GLU A 12 -0.16 -2.34 10.00
N ASP A 13 -0.18 -3.66 9.75
CA ASP A 13 0.68 -4.62 10.43
C ASP A 13 2.17 -4.37 10.14
N ALA A 14 2.54 -4.12 8.88
CA ALA A 14 3.91 -3.79 8.52
C ALA A 14 4.40 -2.51 9.20
N CYS A 15 3.55 -1.48 9.27
CA CYS A 15 3.84 -0.24 9.97
C CYS A 15 3.98 -0.47 11.49
N ALA A 16 3.11 -1.27 12.10
CA ALA A 16 3.18 -1.57 13.53
C ALA A 16 4.51 -2.23 13.95
N HIS A 17 5.13 -2.99 13.04
CA HIS A 17 6.40 -3.68 13.28
C HIS A 17 7.66 -2.84 12.95
N LEU A 18 7.53 -1.57 12.56
CA LEU A 18 8.68 -0.69 12.36
C LEU A 18 9.33 -0.29 13.71
N PRO A 19 10.63 0.06 13.72
CA PRO A 19 11.27 0.61 14.91
C PRO A 19 10.52 1.84 15.45
N ASN A 20 10.15 1.81 16.72
CA ASN A 20 9.32 2.81 17.42
C ASN A 20 7.83 2.86 16.99
N GLY A 21 7.36 1.88 16.21
CA GLY A 21 6.02 1.88 15.64
C GLY A 21 5.89 2.84 14.47
N GLY A 22 5.08 2.46 13.49
CA GLY A 22 4.71 3.30 12.35
C GLY A 22 3.64 4.32 12.73
N GLU A 23 3.60 5.42 11.97
CA GLU A 23 2.55 6.44 12.07
C GLU A 23 1.44 6.12 11.06
N ARG A 24 0.17 6.28 11.47
CA ARG A 24 -0.96 6.22 10.55
C ARG A 24 -0.96 7.44 9.63
N ARG A 25 -0.77 7.21 8.33
CA ARG A 25 -0.74 8.25 7.29
C ARG A 25 -1.91 8.04 6.32
N PRO A 26 -2.95 8.90 6.33
CA PRO A 26 -4.12 8.71 5.48
C PRO A 26 -3.80 8.60 3.99
N GLY A 27 -2.83 9.38 3.50
CA GLY A 27 -2.38 9.31 2.10
C GLY A 27 -1.68 7.99 1.74
N GLN A 28 -1.00 7.36 2.71
CA GLN A 28 -0.37 6.05 2.52
C GLN A 28 -1.44 4.97 2.37
N GLU A 29 -2.42 4.96 3.26
CA GLU A 29 -3.54 4.00 3.23
C GLU A 29 -4.38 4.16 1.96
N ALA A 30 -4.73 5.41 1.60
CA ALA A 30 -5.45 5.69 0.36
C ALA A 30 -4.67 5.20 -0.87
N MET A 31 -3.36 5.46 -0.93
CA MET A 31 -2.51 4.96 -2.01
C MET A 31 -2.45 3.42 -2.05
N THR A 32 -2.34 2.75 -0.90
CA THR A 32 -2.37 1.28 -0.83
C THR A 32 -3.67 0.70 -1.38
N ARG A 33 -4.82 1.26 -0.99
CA ARG A 33 -6.13 0.80 -1.47
C ARG A 33 -6.26 1.00 -2.98
N MET A 34 -5.90 2.18 -3.50
CA MET A 34 -5.93 2.46 -4.95
C MET A 34 -5.00 1.52 -5.75
N VAL A 35 -3.79 1.23 -5.23
CA VAL A 35 -2.85 0.32 -5.89
C VAL A 35 -3.36 -1.12 -5.87
N ALA A 36 -3.93 -1.58 -4.74
CA ALA A 36 -4.51 -2.92 -4.63
C ALA A 36 -5.67 -3.12 -5.62
N GLU A 37 -6.58 -2.15 -5.69
CA GLU A 37 -7.70 -2.14 -6.65
C GLU A 37 -7.19 -2.17 -8.09
N SER A 38 -6.22 -1.31 -8.43
CA SER A 38 -5.67 -1.25 -9.79
C SER A 38 -4.95 -2.54 -10.20
N ILE A 39 -4.29 -3.22 -9.26
CA ILE A 39 -3.67 -4.53 -9.50
C ILE A 39 -4.74 -5.61 -9.72
N ALA A 40 -5.80 -5.61 -8.91
CA ALA A 40 -6.91 -6.57 -9.01
C ALA A 40 -7.66 -6.43 -10.34
N ASP A 41 -7.91 -5.19 -10.76
CA ASP A 41 -8.66 -4.87 -11.98
C ASP A 41 -7.79 -4.88 -13.24
N GLY A 42 -6.46 -4.86 -13.10
CA GLY A 42 -5.53 -4.76 -14.23
C GLY A 42 -5.48 -3.38 -14.88
N ASN A 43 -5.83 -2.32 -14.13
CA ASN A 43 -5.90 -0.95 -14.59
C ASN A 43 -4.58 -0.18 -14.36
N HIS A 44 -4.37 0.86 -15.15
CA HIS A 44 -3.28 1.82 -14.90
C HIS A 44 -3.70 2.85 -13.84
N LEU A 45 -2.78 3.15 -12.93
CA LEU A 45 -2.97 4.14 -11.87
C LEU A 45 -1.84 5.16 -11.89
N VAL A 46 -2.20 6.43 -11.77
CA VAL A 46 -1.26 7.53 -11.55
C VAL A 46 -1.58 8.16 -10.21
N VAL A 47 -0.61 8.16 -9.28
CA VAL A 47 -0.77 8.75 -7.94
C VAL A 47 0.26 9.83 -7.73
N GLN A 48 -0.17 11.01 -7.29
CA GLN A 48 0.72 12.02 -6.73
C GLN A 48 0.89 11.76 -5.23
N ALA A 49 2.11 11.44 -4.80
CA ALA A 49 2.45 11.27 -3.39
C ALA A 49 3.63 12.17 -3.02
N GLY A 50 3.40 13.08 -2.07
CA GLY A 50 4.45 13.97 -1.55
C GLY A 50 5.57 13.21 -0.83
N THR A 51 6.68 13.89 -0.57
CA THR A 51 7.73 13.37 0.33
C THR A 51 7.14 13.11 1.72
N GLY A 52 7.61 12.07 2.41
CA GLY A 52 7.07 11.68 3.72
C GLY A 52 5.76 10.89 3.69
N THR A 53 5.04 10.80 2.56
CA THR A 53 3.77 10.03 2.47
C THR A 53 3.92 8.53 2.75
N GLY A 54 5.14 7.97 2.76
CA GLY A 54 5.33 6.52 2.88
C GLY A 54 5.02 5.75 1.60
N LYS A 55 5.13 6.42 0.44
CA LYS A 55 4.79 5.89 -0.90
C LYS A 55 5.38 4.52 -1.22
N SER A 56 6.60 4.23 -0.73
CA SER A 56 7.27 2.95 -0.99
C SER A 56 6.50 1.78 -0.40
N LEU A 57 6.18 1.81 0.90
CA LEU A 57 5.33 0.78 1.50
C LEU A 57 3.94 0.76 0.86
N ALA A 58 3.42 1.94 0.48
CA ALA A 58 2.10 2.05 -0.08
C ALA A 58 1.92 1.24 -1.39
N TYR A 59 2.94 1.18 -2.26
CA TYR A 59 2.90 0.35 -3.47
C TYR A 59 3.48 -1.06 -3.27
N LEU A 60 4.44 -1.23 -2.36
CA LEU A 60 5.11 -2.53 -2.16
C LEU A 60 4.21 -3.56 -1.50
N VAL A 61 3.44 -3.18 -0.47
CA VAL A 61 2.55 -4.10 0.24
C VAL A 61 1.54 -4.76 -0.71
N PRO A 62 0.73 -4.02 -1.49
CA PRO A 62 -0.20 -4.64 -2.43
C PRO A 62 0.51 -5.38 -3.58
N ALA A 63 1.70 -4.92 -4.02
CA ALA A 63 2.47 -5.63 -5.04
C ALA A 63 2.92 -7.03 -4.55
N ILE A 64 3.49 -7.11 -3.33
CA ILE A 64 3.92 -8.37 -2.71
C ILE A 64 2.74 -9.33 -2.55
N LEU A 65 1.61 -8.86 -2.00
CA LEU A 65 0.41 -9.68 -1.79
C LEU A 65 -0.19 -10.20 -3.10
N SER A 66 -0.04 -9.43 -4.19
CA SER A 66 -0.48 -9.85 -5.52
C SER A 66 0.50 -10.78 -6.25
N GLY A 67 1.66 -11.06 -5.66
CA GLY A 67 2.73 -11.83 -6.31
C GLY A 67 3.43 -11.10 -7.47
N ARG A 68 3.26 -9.78 -7.59
CA ARG A 68 3.89 -8.97 -8.65
C ARG A 68 5.25 -8.43 -8.21
N GLN A 69 6.19 -8.42 -9.14
CA GLN A 69 7.50 -7.78 -8.93
C GLN A 69 7.44 -6.30 -9.30
N THR A 70 8.16 -5.48 -8.54
CA THR A 70 8.33 -4.04 -8.79
C THR A 70 9.79 -3.74 -9.14
N VAL A 71 10.04 -2.65 -9.88
CA VAL A 71 11.39 -2.15 -10.19
C VAL A 71 11.79 -0.99 -9.30
#